data_AF-A0A521PJV2-F1
#
_entry.id   AF-A0A521PJV2-F1
#
_cell.length_a   1.000
_cell.length_b   1.000
_cell.length_c   1.000
_cell.angle_alpha   90.00
_cell.angle_beta   90.00
_cell.angle_gamma   90.00
#
_symmetry.space_group_name_H-M   'P 1'
#
loop_
_entity.id
_entity.type
_entity.pdbx_description
1 polymer ?
#
loop_
_entity_poly.entity_id
_entity_poly.type
_entity_poly.pdbx_seq_one_letter_code
_entity_poly.pdbx_strand_id
1 'polypeptide(L)'
;LDPEAAREAEKYENPIPSRELILAHLADRGSPASREQLVEEFGLTTEDQLEALRRRLRAMERDAQLIYTRRGTYAPVDKLDLILGRIAGHRDGFGFLIPDDGSDDLFMSPAQMRLVFDGDRALARVSGLDRRGRREGVIVEVVSRAHESIVGRYFEEGGIGFVVPDNPKVQQEVLITPGRNGAAKVGQFVEVKITHWPTARFQPQGDIVEVVGNYMAPGMEIDVALRTYDIPHVWPEAVLKEAAKLKPEVEEKDKEKRIDLRHLPFVTIDGEDARDFDDAVYCEAKPGKLRLFSGGWKLFVAIADVSSYVKIGSALDNEA
;
A
#
# COMPACT_ATOMS: atom_id res chain seq x y z
N LEU A 1 30.96 -28.50 14.49
CA LEU A 1 32.03 -27.73 15.17
C LEU A 1 31.61 -26.27 15.09
N ASP A 2 31.41 -25.61 16.24
CA ASP A 2 30.93 -24.22 16.29
C ASP A 2 32.00 -23.28 15.72
N PRO A 3 31.72 -22.57 14.61
CA PRO A 3 32.70 -21.73 13.93
C PRO A 3 33.20 -20.57 14.81
N GLU A 4 32.42 -20.12 15.80
CA GLU A 4 32.76 -18.99 16.67
C GLU A 4 33.08 -19.42 18.12
N ALA A 5 33.29 -20.72 18.36
CA ALA A 5 33.53 -21.27 19.70
C ALA A 5 34.67 -20.56 20.45
N ALA A 6 35.77 -20.24 19.74
CA ALA A 6 36.94 -19.57 20.31
C ALA A 6 36.64 -18.13 20.76
N ARG A 7 35.80 -17.41 20.00
CA ARG A 7 35.41 -16.02 20.30
C ARG A 7 34.41 -15.93 21.45
N GLU A 8 33.51 -16.90 21.57
CA GLU A 8 32.57 -16.96 22.69
C GLU A 8 33.27 -17.37 24.00
N ALA A 9 34.27 -18.25 23.93
CA ALA A 9 35.10 -18.66 25.07
C ALA A 9 36.00 -17.53 25.62
N GLU A 10 36.38 -16.55 24.79
CA GLU A 10 37.11 -15.36 25.25
C GLU A 10 36.24 -14.35 26.02
N LYS A 11 34.91 -14.39 25.82
CA LYS A 11 33.98 -13.40 26.36
C LYS A 11 33.22 -13.87 27.60
N TYR A 12 33.12 -15.18 27.85
CA TYR A 12 32.31 -15.75 28.92
C TYR A 12 32.96 -17.00 29.54
N GLU A 13 32.92 -17.11 30.88
CA GLU A 13 33.45 -18.27 31.63
C GLU A 13 32.72 -19.59 31.32
N ASN A 14 31.47 -19.52 30.86
CA ASN A 14 30.63 -20.66 30.47
C ASN A 14 30.08 -20.44 29.05
N PRO A 15 30.81 -20.83 27.98
CA PRO A 15 30.37 -20.58 26.61
C PRO A 15 29.12 -21.40 26.29
N ILE A 16 28.15 -20.73 25.66
CA ILE A 16 26.94 -21.33 25.09
C ILE A 16 27.00 -21.26 23.56
N PRO A 17 26.27 -22.13 22.83
CA PRO A 17 26.23 -22.15 21.37
C PRO A 17 26.06 -20.77 20.75
N SER A 18 26.93 -20.40 19.81
CA SER A 18 26.88 -19.12 19.07
C SER A 18 25.54 -18.94 18.34
N ARG A 19 25.23 -17.70 17.94
CA ARG A 19 24.00 -17.42 17.15
C ARG A 19 24.03 -18.20 15.84
N GLU A 20 25.20 -18.26 15.22
CA GLU A 20 25.50 -18.96 13.98
C GLU A 20 25.32 -20.48 14.15
N LEU A 21 25.82 -21.05 15.25
CA LEU A 21 25.61 -22.47 15.54
C LEU A 21 24.13 -22.79 15.78
N ILE A 22 23.41 -21.95 16.52
CA ILE A 22 21.97 -22.15 16.77
C ILE A 22 21.19 -22.11 15.45
N LEU A 23 21.48 -21.15 14.57
CA LEU A 23 20.84 -21.04 13.25
C LEU A 23 21.18 -22.23 12.36
N ALA A 24 22.45 -22.62 12.29
CA ALA A 24 22.91 -23.77 11.50
C ALA A 24 22.27 -25.07 11.98
N HIS A 25 22.22 -25.28 13.30
CA HIS A 25 21.63 -26.48 13.89
C HIS A 25 20.13 -26.57 13.63
N LEU A 26 19.39 -25.46 13.81
CA LEU A 26 17.97 -25.40 13.46
C LEU A 26 17.73 -25.59 11.95
N ALA A 27 18.66 -25.11 11.11
CA ALA A 27 18.62 -25.33 9.68
C ALA A 27 18.82 -26.81 9.33
N ASP A 28 19.84 -27.47 9.88
CA ASP A 28 20.14 -28.89 9.66
C ASP A 28 19.02 -29.80 10.16
N ARG A 29 18.41 -29.46 11.30
CA ARG A 29 17.27 -30.19 11.89
C ARG A 29 16.03 -30.21 11.00
N GLY A 30 15.88 -29.23 10.10
CA GLY A 30 14.77 -29.12 9.16
C GLY A 30 13.38 -28.96 9.80
N SER A 31 13.30 -28.82 11.13
CA SER A 31 12.05 -28.68 11.88
C SER A 31 12.23 -27.80 13.12
N PRO A 32 11.19 -27.03 13.53
CA PRO A 32 11.27 -26.14 14.69
C PRO A 32 11.56 -26.89 15.99
N ALA A 33 12.40 -26.34 16.86
CA ALA A 33 12.79 -26.96 18.13
C ALA A 33 12.27 -26.17 19.33
N SER A 34 11.79 -26.85 20.37
CA SER A 34 11.54 -26.18 21.65
C SER A 34 12.86 -25.80 22.33
N ARG A 35 12.81 -24.91 23.31
CA ARG A 35 14.00 -24.56 24.10
C ARG A 35 14.57 -25.80 24.79
N GLU A 36 13.71 -26.66 25.33
CA GLU A 36 14.09 -27.88 26.03
C GLU A 36 14.80 -28.86 25.09
N GLN A 37 14.35 -28.96 23.82
CA GLN A 37 15.03 -29.74 22.80
C GLN A 37 16.41 -29.17 22.45
N LEU A 38 16.53 -27.84 22.31
CA LEU A 38 17.82 -27.20 22.05
C LEU A 38 18.80 -27.39 23.23
N VAL A 39 18.30 -27.36 24.47
CA VAL A 39 19.12 -27.64 25.67
C VAL A 39 19.70 -29.06 25.63
N GLU A 40 18.87 -30.05 25.32
CA GLU A 40 19.29 -31.45 25.23
C GLU A 40 20.25 -31.67 24.05
N GLU A 41 19.91 -31.15 22.87
CA GLU A 41 20.68 -31.30 21.63
C GLU A 41 22.06 -30.62 21.73
N PHE A 42 22.18 -29.51 22.47
CA PHE A 42 23.45 -28.82 22.73
C PHE A 42 24.16 -29.27 24.03
N GLY A 43 23.59 -30.21 24.79
CA GLY A 43 24.21 -30.75 26.00
C GLY A 43 24.39 -29.73 27.13
N LEU A 44 23.49 -28.75 27.26
CA LEU A 44 23.56 -27.72 28.30
C LEU A 44 23.01 -28.27 29.63
N THR A 45 23.80 -28.19 30.70
CA THR A 45 23.46 -28.86 31.98
C THR A 45 23.45 -27.94 33.18
N THR A 46 24.09 -26.76 33.12
CA THR A 46 24.15 -25.83 34.25
C THR A 46 23.07 -24.75 34.18
N GLU A 47 22.61 -24.26 35.33
CA GLU A 47 21.57 -23.22 35.41
C GLU A 47 21.96 -21.93 34.67
N ASP A 48 23.24 -21.56 34.74
CA ASP A 48 23.79 -20.42 34.02
C ASP A 48 23.71 -20.59 32.49
N GLN A 49 24.00 -21.79 31.96
CA GLN A 49 23.89 -22.08 30.53
C GLN A 49 22.44 -22.03 30.04
N LEU A 50 21.49 -22.52 30.86
CA LEU A 50 20.06 -22.50 30.54
C LEU A 50 19.53 -21.07 30.44
N GLU A 51 19.87 -20.23 31.41
CA GLU A 51 19.46 -18.82 31.42
C GLU A 51 20.16 -18.02 30.31
N ALA A 52 21.44 -18.31 30.03
CA ALA A 52 22.16 -17.70 28.92
C ALA A 52 21.55 -18.04 27.56
N LEU A 53 21.20 -19.32 27.32
CA LEU A 53 20.52 -19.73 26.07
C LEU A 53 19.16 -19.05 25.93
N ARG A 54 18.38 -18.98 27.02
CA ARG A 54 17.09 -18.28 27.04
C ARG A 54 17.25 -16.81 26.64
N ARG A 55 18.23 -16.11 27.20
CA ARG A 55 18.52 -14.70 26.86
C ARG A 55 18.96 -14.55 25.41
N ARG A 56 19.78 -15.49 24.90
CA ARG A 56 20.23 -15.50 23.50
C ARG A 56 19.07 -15.72 22.53
N LEU A 57 18.22 -16.71 22.76
CA LEU A 57 17.03 -16.97 21.92
C LEU A 57 16.08 -15.77 21.89
N ARG A 58 15.84 -15.11 23.03
CA ARG A 58 15.04 -13.87 23.09
C ARG A 58 15.69 -12.70 22.34
N ALA A 59 17.02 -12.59 22.39
CA ALA A 59 17.74 -11.57 21.63
C ALA A 59 17.64 -11.86 20.13
N MET A 60 17.79 -13.12 19.71
CA MET A 60 17.65 -13.53 18.31
C MET A 60 16.22 -13.38 17.78
N GLU A 61 15.20 -13.58 18.61
CA GLU A 61 13.80 -13.27 18.28
C GLU A 61 13.59 -11.77 18.07
N ARG A 62 14.13 -10.94 18.99
CA ARG A 62 14.08 -9.46 18.86
C ARG A 62 14.82 -8.96 17.62
N ASP A 63 15.96 -9.58 17.31
CA ASP A 63 16.80 -9.25 16.17
C ASP A 63 16.30 -9.91 14.87
N ALA A 64 15.08 -10.48 14.87
CA ALA A 64 14.41 -11.11 13.72
C ALA A 64 15.22 -12.24 13.04
N GLN A 65 16.07 -12.94 13.79
CA GLN A 65 16.82 -14.10 13.29
C GLN A 65 16.03 -15.40 13.47
N LEU A 66 15.14 -15.45 14.48
CA LEU A 66 14.28 -16.59 14.80
C LEU A 66 12.83 -16.13 14.98
N ILE A 67 11.88 -17.01 14.67
CA ILE A 67 10.47 -16.85 15.04
C ILE A 67 10.12 -17.83 16.16
N TYR A 68 9.45 -17.34 17.21
CA TYR A 68 8.83 -18.17 18.23
C TYR A 68 7.40 -18.53 17.85
N THR A 69 7.15 -19.80 17.56
CA THR A 69 5.84 -20.26 17.10
C THR A 69 4.85 -20.40 18.25
N ARG A 70 3.55 -20.38 17.94
CA ARG A 70 2.46 -20.66 18.90
C ARG A 70 2.55 -22.05 19.54
N ARG A 71 3.35 -22.96 18.99
CA ARG A 71 3.60 -24.31 19.53
C ARG A 71 4.76 -24.34 20.54
N GLY A 72 5.34 -23.18 20.86
CA GLY A 72 6.42 -23.07 21.83
C GLY A 72 7.79 -23.44 21.27
N THR A 73 7.98 -23.33 19.95
CA THR A 73 9.22 -23.74 19.25
C THR A 73 9.86 -22.59 18.50
N TYR A 74 11.18 -22.65 18.27
CA TYR A 74 11.95 -21.68 17.50
C TYR A 74 12.25 -22.21 16.09
N ALA A 75 12.21 -21.33 15.09
CA ALA A 75 12.60 -21.62 13.71
C ALA A 75 13.38 -20.45 13.08
N PRO A 76 14.39 -20.69 12.21
CA PRO A 76 15.10 -19.63 11.48
C PRO A 76 14.17 -18.90 10.52
N VAL A 77 14.34 -17.57 10.41
CA VAL A 77 13.57 -16.75 9.46
C VAL A 77 13.91 -17.10 8.00
N ASP A 78 15.19 -17.35 7.71
CA ASP A 78 15.69 -17.67 6.35
C ASP A 78 15.12 -18.97 5.75
N LYS A 79 14.47 -19.84 6.54
CA LYS A 79 13.84 -21.08 6.05
C LYS A 79 12.33 -20.96 5.82
N LEU A 80 11.74 -19.76 5.90
CA LEU A 80 10.30 -19.59 5.71
C LEU A 80 9.88 -19.11 4.31
N ASP A 81 10.80 -18.87 3.38
CA ASP A 81 10.52 -18.41 2.00
C ASP A 81 9.42 -17.34 1.99
N LEU A 82 9.55 -16.35 2.88
CA LEU A 82 8.57 -15.29 3.04
C LEU A 82 8.75 -14.26 1.93
N ILE A 83 7.69 -14.04 1.18
CA ILE A 83 7.61 -13.12 0.07
C ILE A 83 6.75 -11.96 0.53
N LEU A 84 7.36 -10.78 0.61
CA LEU A 84 6.66 -9.53 0.85
C LEU A 84 6.04 -9.05 -0.45
N GLY A 85 4.80 -8.60 -0.38
CA GLY A 85 4.15 -8.00 -1.53
C GLY A 85 2.82 -7.35 -1.22
N ARG A 86 2.21 -6.82 -2.27
CA ARG A 86 0.90 -6.17 -2.21
C ARG A 86 -0.20 -7.16 -2.57
N ILE A 87 -1.28 -7.17 -1.79
CA ILE A 87 -2.49 -7.93 -2.08
C ILE A 87 -3.27 -7.26 -3.21
N ALA A 88 -3.61 -8.03 -4.23
CA ALA A 88 -4.48 -7.64 -5.33
C ALA A 88 -5.70 -8.57 -5.36
N GLY A 89 -6.84 -8.07 -4.92
CA GLY A 89 -8.10 -8.81 -4.89
C GLY A 89 -8.75 -8.93 -6.27
N HIS A 90 -9.53 -10.00 -6.45
CA HIS A 90 -10.35 -10.23 -7.63
C HIS A 90 -11.84 -10.27 -7.26
N ARG A 91 -12.71 -9.86 -8.19
CA ARG A 91 -14.17 -9.81 -8.00
C ARG A 91 -14.81 -11.18 -7.71
N ASP A 92 -14.13 -12.26 -8.05
CA ASP A 92 -14.58 -13.64 -7.81
C ASP A 92 -14.11 -14.17 -6.43
N GLY A 93 -13.49 -13.32 -5.61
CA GLY A 93 -13.08 -13.60 -4.24
C GLY A 93 -11.73 -14.28 -4.05
N PHE A 94 -11.05 -14.72 -5.11
CA PHE A 94 -9.62 -15.01 -5.05
C PHE A 94 -8.79 -13.72 -5.20
N GLY A 95 -7.48 -13.81 -5.07
CA GLY A 95 -6.58 -12.70 -5.35
C GLY A 95 -5.17 -13.16 -5.62
N PHE A 96 -4.25 -12.21 -5.57
CA PHE A 96 -2.83 -12.45 -5.71
C PHE A 96 -2.04 -11.65 -4.68
N LEU A 97 -0.88 -12.14 -4.31
CA LEU A 97 0.17 -11.31 -3.74
C LEU A 97 1.16 -11.02 -4.87
N ILE A 98 1.34 -9.74 -5.17
CA ILE A 98 2.30 -9.21 -6.14
C ILE A 98 3.60 -8.92 -5.37
N PRO A 99 4.67 -9.71 -5.58
CA PRO A 99 5.92 -9.58 -4.84
C PRO A 99 6.64 -8.26 -5.12
N ASP A 100 7.24 -7.67 -4.09
CA ASP A 100 8.08 -6.46 -4.26
C ASP A 100 9.39 -6.75 -5.00
N ASP A 101 9.86 -7.99 -4.95
CA ASP A 101 11.10 -8.45 -5.60
C ASP A 101 10.94 -8.70 -7.10
N GLY A 102 9.73 -8.53 -7.64
CA GLY A 102 9.40 -8.75 -9.05
C GLY A 102 9.32 -10.22 -9.45
N SER A 103 9.33 -11.15 -8.51
CA SER A 103 9.05 -12.57 -8.78
C SER A 103 7.59 -12.81 -9.17
N ASP A 104 7.30 -14.01 -9.69
CA ASP A 104 5.93 -14.35 -10.13
C ASP A 104 4.91 -14.26 -8.99
N ASP A 105 3.76 -13.67 -9.31
CA ASP A 105 2.61 -13.53 -8.42
C ASP A 105 2.23 -14.85 -7.72
N LEU A 106 1.90 -14.74 -6.43
CA LEU A 106 1.34 -15.84 -5.67
C LEU A 106 -0.18 -15.80 -5.73
N PHE A 107 -0.81 -16.87 -6.19
CA PHE A 107 -2.25 -17.02 -6.12
C PHE A 107 -2.71 -17.13 -4.66
N MET A 108 -3.67 -16.29 -4.27
CA MET A 108 -4.34 -16.32 -2.97
C MET A 108 -5.73 -16.92 -3.13
N SER A 109 -5.97 -18.03 -2.43
CA SER A 109 -7.30 -18.65 -2.43
C SER A 109 -8.35 -17.74 -1.75
N PRO A 110 -9.65 -17.96 -2.00
CA PRO A 110 -10.70 -17.20 -1.33
C PRO A 110 -10.65 -17.28 0.20
N ALA A 111 -10.12 -18.37 0.76
CA ALA A 111 -9.92 -18.50 2.19
C ALA A 111 -8.81 -17.56 2.72
N GLN A 112 -7.74 -17.36 1.96
CA GLN A 112 -6.68 -16.41 2.30
C GLN A 112 -7.17 -14.97 2.14
N MET A 113 -7.88 -14.68 1.05
CA MET A 113 -8.41 -13.34 0.80
C MET A 113 -9.35 -12.87 1.90
N ARG A 114 -10.09 -13.77 2.59
CA ARG A 114 -10.90 -13.42 3.76
C ARG A 114 -10.15 -12.76 4.92
N LEU A 115 -8.81 -12.82 4.95
CA LEU A 115 -7.96 -12.28 6.02
C LEU A 115 -7.40 -10.87 5.76
N VAL A 116 -7.60 -10.36 4.55
CA VAL A 116 -6.99 -9.12 4.05
C VAL A 116 -7.98 -8.33 3.22
N PHE A 117 -7.68 -7.04 3.03
CA PHE A 117 -8.34 -6.21 2.03
C PHE A 117 -7.47 -6.05 0.79
N ASP A 118 -8.11 -5.65 -0.32
CA ASP A 118 -7.38 -5.24 -1.52
C ASP A 118 -6.39 -4.13 -1.15
N GLY A 119 -5.18 -4.19 -1.70
CA GLY A 119 -4.13 -3.21 -1.44
C GLY A 119 -3.28 -3.45 -0.19
N ASP A 120 -3.69 -4.27 0.78
CA ASP A 120 -2.89 -4.57 1.98
C ASP A 120 -1.47 -5.05 1.60
N ARG A 121 -0.46 -4.74 2.43
CA ARG A 121 0.86 -5.37 2.30
C ARG A 121 0.99 -6.52 3.28
N ALA A 122 1.43 -7.66 2.79
CA ALA A 122 1.50 -8.88 3.58
C ALA A 122 2.78 -9.68 3.27
N LEU A 123 3.19 -10.48 4.26
CA LEU A 123 4.15 -11.56 4.08
C LEU A 123 3.37 -12.84 3.79
N ALA A 124 3.69 -13.50 2.69
CA ALA A 124 3.15 -14.82 2.37
C ALA A 124 4.27 -15.82 2.11
N ARG A 125 3.96 -17.10 2.20
CA ARG A 125 4.86 -18.19 1.78
C ARG A 125 4.18 -19.07 0.75
N VAL A 126 4.97 -19.71 -0.10
CA VAL A 126 4.45 -20.72 -1.04
C VAL A 126 3.98 -21.94 -0.25
N SER A 127 2.72 -22.35 -0.44
CA SER A 127 2.17 -23.59 0.13
C SER A 127 2.12 -24.75 -0.86
N GLY A 128 2.25 -24.46 -2.15
CA GLY A 128 2.22 -25.47 -3.21
C GLY A 128 1.88 -24.86 -4.57
N LEU A 129 1.32 -25.69 -5.44
CA LEU A 129 0.77 -25.28 -6.73
C LEU A 129 -0.75 -25.48 -6.72
N ASP A 130 -1.48 -24.55 -7.33
CA ASP A 130 -2.92 -24.68 -7.53
C ASP A 130 -3.23 -25.73 -8.62
N ARG A 131 -4.53 -26.00 -8.85
CA ARG A 131 -4.99 -26.95 -9.88
C ARG A 131 -4.56 -26.59 -11.31
N ARG A 132 -4.08 -25.37 -11.55
CA ARG A 132 -3.62 -24.85 -12.84
C ARG A 132 -2.10 -24.71 -12.90
N GLY A 133 -1.38 -25.18 -11.89
CA GLY A 133 0.09 -25.14 -11.82
C GLY A 133 0.68 -23.79 -11.40
N ARG A 134 -0.13 -22.85 -10.88
CA ARG A 134 0.36 -21.56 -10.37
C ARG A 134 0.81 -21.70 -8.92
N ARG A 135 1.81 -20.91 -8.50
CA ARG A 135 2.26 -20.86 -7.11
C ARG A 135 1.12 -20.39 -6.21
N GLU A 136 0.71 -21.23 -5.27
CA GLU A 136 -0.29 -20.87 -4.26
C GLU A 136 0.42 -20.36 -3.02
N GLY A 137 -0.06 -19.23 -2.49
CA GLY A 137 0.50 -18.62 -1.29
C GLY A 137 -0.45 -18.66 -0.10
N VAL A 138 0.13 -18.68 1.09
CA VAL A 138 -0.57 -18.56 2.36
C VAL A 138 -0.04 -17.34 3.09
N ILE A 139 -0.95 -16.47 3.53
CA ILE A 139 -0.65 -15.27 4.28
C ILE A 139 -0.15 -15.67 5.66
N VAL A 140 1.04 -15.18 6.01
CA VAL A 140 1.66 -15.38 7.31
C VAL A 140 1.34 -14.22 8.22
N GLU A 141 1.49 -13.00 7.71
CA GLU A 141 1.28 -11.77 8.48
C GLU A 141 0.91 -10.61 7.54
N VAL A 142 0.10 -9.67 8.04
CA VAL A 142 -0.19 -8.41 7.35
C VAL A 142 0.72 -7.34 7.92
N VAL A 143 1.57 -6.79 7.07
CA VAL A 143 2.60 -5.80 7.43
C VAL A 143 2.00 -4.41 7.53
N SER A 144 1.14 -4.03 6.58
CA SER A 144 0.43 -2.75 6.62
C SER A 144 -0.95 -2.87 5.98
N ARG A 145 -1.91 -2.12 6.51
CA ARG A 145 -3.27 -2.04 6.00
C ARG A 145 -3.37 -0.92 4.97
N ALA A 146 -4.03 -1.20 3.84
CA ALA A 146 -4.24 -0.17 2.81
C ALA A 146 -5.39 0.78 3.14
N HIS A 147 -6.36 0.30 3.92
CA HIS A 147 -7.59 1.02 4.18
C HIS A 147 -7.90 1.06 5.68
N GLU A 148 -8.04 2.27 6.22
CA GLU A 148 -8.57 2.51 7.57
C GLU A 148 -10.10 2.69 7.57
N SER A 149 -10.67 3.08 6.42
CA SER A 149 -12.11 3.16 6.20
C SER A 149 -12.51 2.44 4.91
N ILE A 150 -13.78 2.04 4.84
CA ILE A 150 -14.40 1.41 3.67
C ILE A 150 -15.74 2.09 3.40
N VAL A 151 -15.97 2.43 2.13
CA VAL A 151 -17.29 2.87 1.65
C VAL A 151 -18.09 1.68 1.16
N GLY A 152 -19.36 1.64 1.54
CA GLY A 152 -20.27 0.59 1.12
C GLY A 152 -21.71 0.90 1.44
N ARG A 153 -22.58 -0.06 1.14
CA ARG A 153 -24.02 0.05 1.40
C ARG A 153 -24.38 -0.61 2.72
N TYR A 154 -25.13 0.12 3.54
CA TYR A 154 -25.58 -0.35 4.84
C TYR A 154 -26.82 -1.24 4.73
N PHE A 155 -26.81 -2.35 5.45
CA PHE A 155 -27.92 -3.29 5.59
C PHE A 155 -28.09 -3.70 7.05
N GLU A 156 -29.26 -4.27 7.36
CA GLU A 156 -29.57 -4.81 8.68
C GLU A 156 -30.34 -6.12 8.53
N GLU A 157 -29.84 -7.19 9.16
CA GLU A 157 -30.50 -8.50 9.18
C GLU A 157 -30.45 -9.09 10.59
N GLY A 158 -31.59 -9.56 11.11
CA GLY A 158 -31.65 -10.16 12.45
C GLY A 158 -31.23 -9.22 13.59
N GLY A 159 -31.31 -7.90 13.39
CA GLY A 159 -30.85 -6.88 14.35
C GLY A 159 -29.34 -6.62 14.32
N ILE A 160 -28.62 -7.20 13.35
CA ILE A 160 -27.20 -6.98 13.13
C ILE A 160 -27.04 -6.08 11.91
N GLY A 161 -26.41 -4.91 12.11
CA GLY A 161 -26.05 -4.02 11.01
C GLY A 161 -24.74 -4.46 10.36
N PHE A 162 -24.67 -4.37 9.04
CA PHE A 162 -23.44 -4.63 8.29
C PHE A 162 -23.36 -3.76 7.05
N VAL A 163 -22.15 -3.58 6.53
CA VAL A 163 -21.88 -2.82 5.32
C VAL A 163 -21.25 -3.73 4.29
N VAL A 164 -21.85 -3.76 3.11
CA VAL A 164 -21.31 -4.43 1.92
C VAL A 164 -20.43 -3.41 1.19
N PRO A 165 -19.12 -3.64 1.07
CA PRO A 165 -18.21 -2.73 0.37
C PRO A 165 -18.64 -2.46 -1.07
N ASP A 166 -18.45 -1.24 -1.57
CA ASP A 166 -18.70 -0.94 -2.99
C ASP A 166 -17.59 -1.49 -3.90
N ASN A 167 -16.34 -1.54 -3.41
CA ASN A 167 -15.23 -2.16 -4.10
C ASN A 167 -15.46 -3.68 -4.26
N PRO A 168 -15.68 -4.20 -5.48
CA PRO A 168 -15.99 -5.62 -5.68
C PRO A 168 -14.81 -6.54 -5.37
N LYS A 169 -13.60 -6.01 -5.16
CA LYS A 169 -12.42 -6.80 -4.75
C LYS A 169 -12.41 -7.08 -3.25
N VAL A 170 -13.26 -6.41 -2.46
CA VAL A 170 -13.43 -6.63 -1.03
C VAL A 170 -14.76 -7.37 -0.82
N GLN A 171 -14.66 -8.67 -0.55
CA GLN A 171 -15.82 -9.57 -0.46
C GLN A 171 -16.36 -9.71 0.97
N GLN A 172 -15.67 -9.15 1.96
CA GLN A 172 -16.04 -9.24 3.35
C GLN A 172 -17.06 -8.15 3.68
N GLU A 173 -18.17 -8.56 4.29
CA GLU A 173 -19.07 -7.62 4.95
C GLU A 173 -18.42 -7.11 6.23
N VAL A 174 -18.52 -5.80 6.45
CA VAL A 174 -18.06 -5.16 7.68
C VAL A 174 -19.22 -5.08 8.65
N LEU A 175 -19.11 -5.80 9.76
CA LEU A 175 -20.13 -5.76 10.81
C LEU A 175 -20.07 -4.40 11.53
N ILE A 176 -21.24 -3.80 11.73
CA ILE A 176 -21.34 -2.52 12.42
C ILE A 176 -21.50 -2.76 13.92
N THR A 177 -20.65 -2.10 14.70
CA THR A 177 -20.72 -2.17 16.17
C THR A 177 -22.12 -1.76 16.65
N PRO A 178 -22.75 -2.51 17.58
CA PRO A 178 -24.08 -2.17 18.08
C PRO A 178 -24.15 -0.71 18.59
N GLY A 179 -25.14 0.05 18.09
CA GLY A 179 -25.33 1.46 18.41
C GLY A 179 -24.39 2.44 17.69
N ARG A 180 -23.51 1.97 16.79
CA ARG A 180 -22.60 2.79 15.98
C ARG A 180 -23.00 2.86 14.51
N ASN A 181 -24.30 2.79 14.23
CA ASN A 181 -24.82 2.86 12.86
C ASN A 181 -24.95 4.28 12.29
N GLY A 182 -24.53 5.31 13.02
CA GLY A 182 -24.50 6.70 12.51
C GLY A 182 -25.86 7.24 12.05
N ALA A 183 -26.97 6.66 12.55
CA ALA A 183 -28.33 6.90 12.06
C ALA A 183 -28.55 6.59 10.56
N ALA A 184 -27.69 5.75 9.97
CA ALA A 184 -27.84 5.27 8.61
C ALA A 184 -29.13 4.46 8.44
N LYS A 185 -29.77 4.61 7.29
CA LYS A 185 -30.91 3.80 6.86
C LYS A 185 -30.43 2.71 5.92
N VAL A 186 -31.14 1.57 5.94
CA VAL A 186 -30.87 0.45 5.02
C VAL A 186 -30.87 0.94 3.56
N GLY A 187 -29.84 0.53 2.81
CA GLY A 187 -29.62 0.89 1.41
C GLY A 187 -28.84 2.20 1.20
N GLN A 188 -28.51 2.95 2.25
CA GLN A 188 -27.67 4.14 2.13
C GLN A 188 -26.20 3.78 1.97
N PHE A 189 -25.48 4.61 1.22
CA PHE A 189 -24.02 4.59 1.22
C PHE A 189 -23.49 5.26 2.46
N VAL A 190 -22.52 4.60 3.07
CA VAL A 190 -21.90 5.01 4.31
C VAL A 190 -20.40 4.80 4.21
N GLU A 191 -19.65 5.64 4.92
CA GLU A 191 -18.25 5.39 5.21
C GLU A 191 -18.12 4.75 6.59
N VAL A 192 -17.42 3.62 6.64
CA VAL A 192 -17.19 2.85 7.86
C VAL A 192 -15.72 2.93 8.21
N LYS A 193 -15.40 3.39 9.42
CA LYS A 193 -14.05 3.26 9.97
C LYS A 193 -13.86 1.85 10.54
N ILE A 194 -12.82 1.16 10.10
CA ILE A 194 -12.51 -0.19 10.57
C ILE A 194 -11.93 -0.11 11.98
N THR A 195 -12.57 -0.81 12.92
CA THR A 195 -12.11 -0.93 14.31
C THR A 195 -11.40 -2.25 14.54
N HIS A 196 -11.83 -3.31 13.84
CA HIS A 196 -11.21 -4.63 13.87
C HIS A 196 -11.09 -5.18 12.45
N TRP A 197 -9.86 -5.46 12.03
CA TRP A 197 -9.58 -6.08 10.74
C TRP A 197 -9.97 -7.56 10.73
N PRO A 198 -10.21 -8.13 9.54
CA PRO A 198 -10.61 -9.52 9.43
C PRO A 198 -9.55 -10.47 10.02
N THR A 199 -10.02 -11.54 10.62
CA THR A 199 -9.18 -12.65 11.09
C THR A 199 -9.78 -13.97 10.65
N ALA A 200 -9.06 -15.08 10.86
CA ALA A 200 -9.58 -16.41 10.54
C ALA A 200 -10.86 -16.79 11.33
N ARG A 201 -11.16 -16.08 12.43
CA ARG A 201 -12.31 -16.37 13.30
C ARG A 201 -13.42 -15.32 13.22
N PHE A 202 -13.09 -14.09 12.85
CA PHE A 202 -14.00 -12.95 12.94
C PHE A 202 -14.00 -12.15 11.64
N GLN A 203 -15.19 -11.78 11.20
CA GLN A 203 -15.41 -10.76 10.18
C GLN A 203 -14.86 -9.41 10.65
N PRO A 204 -14.54 -8.50 9.71
CA PRO A 204 -14.17 -7.15 10.08
C PRO A 204 -15.32 -6.45 10.80
N GLN A 205 -14.96 -5.55 11.72
CA GLN A 205 -15.91 -4.72 12.45
C GLN A 205 -15.54 -3.25 12.29
N GLY A 206 -16.55 -2.39 12.31
CA GLY A 206 -16.36 -0.96 12.18
C GLY A 206 -17.52 -0.13 12.69
N ASP A 207 -17.28 1.18 12.70
CA ASP A 207 -18.25 2.19 13.11
C ASP A 207 -18.56 3.08 11.90
N ILE A 208 -19.84 3.39 11.69
CA ILE A 208 -20.23 4.35 10.64
C ILE A 208 -19.81 5.75 11.09
N VAL A 209 -18.95 6.38 10.29
CA VAL A 209 -18.45 7.75 10.53
C VAL A 209 -19.18 8.79 9.71
N GLU A 210 -19.69 8.40 8.54
CA GLU A 210 -20.42 9.31 7.65
C GLU A 210 -21.52 8.56 6.90
N VAL A 211 -22.69 9.20 6.75
CA VAL A 211 -23.72 8.77 5.80
C VAL A 211 -23.53 9.60 4.54
N VAL A 212 -22.91 9.00 3.51
CA VAL A 212 -22.58 9.66 2.25
C VAL A 212 -23.86 10.04 1.50
N GLY A 213 -24.86 9.16 1.48
CA GLY A 213 -26.16 9.49 0.88
C GLY A 213 -26.98 8.30 0.39
N ASN A 214 -28.02 8.59 -0.39
CA ASN A 214 -28.90 7.57 -0.97
C ASN A 214 -28.35 7.06 -2.30
N TYR A 215 -28.35 5.74 -2.50
CA TYR A 215 -27.90 5.09 -3.75
C TYR A 215 -28.56 5.65 -5.04
N MET A 216 -29.75 6.23 -4.95
CA MET A 216 -30.51 6.76 -6.10
C MET A 216 -30.39 8.28 -6.31
N ALA A 217 -29.58 8.98 -5.52
CA ALA A 217 -29.45 10.43 -5.66
C ALA A 217 -28.48 10.79 -6.82
N PRO A 218 -28.84 11.70 -7.74
CA PRO A 218 -27.95 12.10 -8.84
C PRO A 218 -26.63 12.68 -8.31
N GLY A 219 -25.50 12.23 -8.87
CA GLY A 219 -24.15 12.71 -8.53
C GLY A 219 -23.45 11.88 -7.44
N MET A 220 -24.18 11.00 -6.74
CA MET A 220 -23.61 10.09 -5.74
C MET A 220 -22.61 9.11 -6.34
N GLU A 221 -22.75 8.74 -7.60
CA GLU A 221 -21.86 7.80 -8.27
C GLU A 221 -20.43 8.33 -8.32
N ILE A 222 -20.27 9.66 -8.45
CA ILE A 222 -18.97 10.33 -8.47
C ILE A 222 -18.36 10.29 -7.06
N ASP A 223 -19.12 10.68 -6.04
CA ASP A 223 -18.64 10.71 -4.65
C ASP A 223 -18.24 9.32 -4.12
N VAL A 224 -19.00 8.28 -4.49
CA VAL A 224 -18.69 6.88 -4.18
C VAL A 224 -17.46 6.42 -4.94
N ALA A 225 -17.33 6.75 -6.23
CA ALA A 225 -16.15 6.38 -7.01
C ALA A 225 -14.87 7.03 -6.46
N LEU A 226 -14.91 8.34 -6.16
CA LEU A 226 -13.77 9.07 -5.59
C LEU A 226 -13.27 8.41 -4.31
N ARG A 227 -14.18 8.08 -3.38
CA ARG A 227 -13.80 7.42 -2.12
C ARG A 227 -13.38 5.96 -2.30
N THR A 228 -14.05 5.21 -3.16
CA THR A 228 -13.77 3.78 -3.38
C THR A 228 -12.39 3.56 -4.00
N TYR A 229 -11.95 4.47 -4.86
CA TYR A 229 -10.64 4.44 -5.49
C TYR A 229 -9.60 5.30 -4.76
N ASP A 230 -9.94 5.82 -3.58
CA ASP A 230 -9.08 6.68 -2.76
C ASP A 230 -8.49 7.85 -3.57
N ILE A 231 -9.32 8.44 -4.44
CA ILE A 231 -8.95 9.59 -5.26
C ILE A 231 -9.09 10.85 -4.38
N PRO A 232 -8.00 11.61 -4.19
CA PRO A 232 -8.05 12.89 -3.49
C PRO A 232 -9.05 13.82 -4.17
N HIS A 233 -10.02 14.30 -3.40
CA HIS A 233 -11.10 15.17 -3.91
C HIS A 233 -11.34 16.41 -3.03
N VAL A 234 -10.61 16.51 -1.91
CA VAL A 234 -10.69 17.64 -1.00
C VAL A 234 -9.36 18.37 -1.04
N TRP A 235 -9.39 19.65 -1.42
CA TRP A 235 -8.20 20.48 -1.41
C TRP A 235 -7.80 20.85 0.03
N PRO A 236 -6.54 20.59 0.44
CA PRO A 236 -6.05 21.01 1.74
C PRO A 236 -6.12 22.54 1.94
N GLU A 237 -6.37 22.99 3.16
CA GLU A 237 -6.48 24.43 3.47
C GLU A 237 -5.19 25.21 3.10
N ALA A 238 -4.03 24.56 3.24
CA ALA A 238 -2.74 25.12 2.85
C ALA A 238 -2.67 25.40 1.34
N VAL A 239 -3.19 24.49 0.51
CA VAL A 239 -3.26 24.62 -0.95
C VAL A 239 -4.17 25.79 -1.33
N LEU A 240 -5.37 25.86 -0.74
CA LEU A 240 -6.32 26.96 -0.99
C LEU A 240 -5.73 28.32 -0.59
N LYS A 241 -5.04 28.38 0.56
CA LYS A 241 -4.36 29.60 1.03
C LYS A 241 -3.22 30.03 0.12
N GLU A 242 -2.50 29.08 -0.47
CA GLU A 242 -1.44 29.37 -1.44
C GLU A 242 -2.02 29.89 -2.76
N ALA A 243 -3.01 29.18 -3.32
CA ALA A 243 -3.69 29.57 -4.55
C ALA A 243 -4.35 30.96 -4.46
N ALA A 244 -4.95 31.30 -3.32
CA ALA A 244 -5.59 32.60 -3.09
C ALA A 244 -4.62 33.80 -3.14
N LYS A 245 -3.30 33.57 -3.09
CA LYS A 245 -2.29 34.64 -3.24
C LYS A 245 -2.02 35.00 -4.70
N LEU A 246 -2.44 34.16 -5.65
CA LEU A 246 -2.24 34.39 -7.07
C LEU A 246 -3.14 35.54 -7.54
N LYS A 247 -2.56 36.42 -8.35
CA LYS A 247 -3.26 37.56 -8.94
C LYS A 247 -3.90 37.15 -10.26
N PRO A 248 -5.03 37.78 -10.66
CA PRO A 248 -5.70 37.47 -11.93
C PRO A 248 -4.88 37.87 -13.16
N GLU A 249 -3.90 38.76 -13.01
CA GLU A 249 -3.05 39.23 -14.10
C GLU A 249 -1.57 39.00 -13.78
N VAL A 250 -0.79 38.68 -14.83
CA VAL A 250 0.67 38.53 -14.74
C VAL A 250 1.31 39.89 -14.47
N GLU A 251 2.06 40.00 -13.37
CA GLU A 251 2.73 41.25 -12.99
C GLU A 251 3.89 41.58 -13.93
N GLU A 252 4.25 42.87 -14.07
CA GLU A 252 5.34 43.29 -14.96
C GLU A 252 6.69 42.67 -14.60
N LYS A 253 6.98 42.50 -13.31
CA LYS A 253 8.20 41.85 -12.83
C LYS A 253 8.34 40.39 -13.33
N ASP A 254 7.23 39.69 -13.51
CA ASP A 254 7.21 38.27 -13.90
C ASP A 254 7.40 38.09 -15.43
N LYS A 255 7.29 39.21 -16.16
CA LYS A 255 7.58 39.31 -17.60
C LYS A 255 9.06 39.59 -17.87
N GLU A 256 9.82 40.01 -16.85
CA GLU A 256 11.25 40.25 -16.99
C GLU A 256 11.97 38.98 -17.46
N LYS A 257 12.89 39.12 -18.41
CA LYS A 257 13.66 38.03 -19.03
C LYS A 257 12.84 37.04 -19.90
N ARG A 258 11.57 37.32 -20.17
CA ARG A 258 10.77 36.57 -21.15
C ARG A 258 10.83 37.20 -22.54
N ILE A 259 10.67 36.39 -23.57
CA ILE A 259 10.56 36.87 -24.96
C ILE A 259 9.12 37.33 -25.19
N ASP A 260 8.94 38.58 -25.63
CA ASP A 260 7.61 39.10 -25.96
C ASP A 260 7.14 38.61 -27.33
N LEU A 261 6.17 37.69 -27.31
CA LEU A 261 5.55 37.12 -28.49
C LEU A 261 4.08 37.54 -28.67
N ARG A 262 3.60 38.55 -27.93
CA ARG A 262 2.18 38.99 -27.98
C ARG A 262 1.73 39.50 -29.36
N HIS A 263 2.68 39.81 -30.23
CA HIS A 263 2.44 40.23 -31.61
C HIS A 263 2.17 39.07 -32.58
N LEU A 264 2.44 37.82 -32.18
CA LEU A 264 2.14 36.64 -32.98
C LEU A 264 0.72 36.14 -32.71
N PRO A 265 -0.05 35.75 -33.74
CA PRO A 265 -1.44 35.33 -33.60
C PRO A 265 -1.53 33.86 -33.16
N PHE A 266 -1.14 33.58 -31.92
CA PHE A 266 -1.38 32.28 -31.29
C PHE A 266 -2.87 31.99 -31.18
N VAL A 267 -3.24 30.72 -31.36
CA VAL A 267 -4.59 30.19 -31.12
C VAL A 267 -4.50 28.92 -30.28
N THR A 268 -5.56 28.63 -29.53
CA THR A 268 -5.77 27.34 -28.86
C THR A 268 -6.88 26.59 -29.61
N ILE A 269 -6.88 25.25 -29.55
CA ILE A 269 -7.83 24.41 -30.29
C ILE A 269 -8.34 23.32 -29.34
N ASP A 270 -9.44 23.62 -28.67
CA ASP A 270 -9.96 22.85 -27.54
C ASP A 270 -11.44 22.50 -27.71
N GLY A 271 -11.97 21.62 -26.86
CA GLY A 271 -13.40 21.34 -26.78
C GLY A 271 -14.20 22.55 -26.29
N GLU A 272 -15.49 22.64 -26.67
CA GLU A 272 -16.36 23.78 -26.32
C GLU A 272 -16.51 24.02 -24.80
N ASP A 273 -16.43 22.95 -24.02
CA ASP A 273 -16.55 22.99 -22.55
C ASP A 273 -15.21 23.16 -21.82
N ALA A 274 -14.07 23.16 -22.53
CA ALA A 274 -12.76 23.34 -21.90
C ALA A 274 -12.61 24.74 -21.29
N ARG A 275 -11.87 24.84 -20.17
CA ARG A 275 -11.65 26.10 -19.43
C ARG A 275 -10.20 26.34 -19.05
N ASP A 276 -9.35 25.36 -19.33
CA ASP A 276 -7.95 25.18 -18.94
C ASP A 276 -7.08 25.06 -20.19
N PHE A 277 -6.91 26.19 -20.90
CA PHE A 277 -6.16 26.23 -22.15
C PHE A 277 -4.64 26.26 -21.88
N ASP A 278 -4.03 25.08 -21.87
CA ASP A 278 -2.63 24.91 -21.48
C ASP A 278 -1.63 24.97 -22.67
N ASP A 279 -2.11 24.91 -23.90
CA ASP A 279 -1.28 25.02 -25.09
C ASP A 279 -1.84 25.98 -26.14
N ALA A 280 -0.92 26.61 -26.88
CA ALA A 280 -1.25 27.47 -28.00
C ALA A 280 -0.26 27.25 -29.15
N VAL A 281 -0.76 27.32 -30.37
CA VAL A 281 0.02 27.09 -31.59
C VAL A 281 -0.01 28.28 -32.54
N TYR A 282 1.11 28.51 -33.21
CA TYR A 282 1.23 29.43 -34.33
C TYR A 282 2.25 28.86 -35.31
N CYS A 283 2.00 28.95 -36.62
CA CYS A 283 3.00 28.57 -37.60
C CYS A 283 3.12 29.60 -38.72
N GLU A 284 4.33 29.76 -39.21
CA GLU A 284 4.64 30.64 -40.33
C GLU A 284 5.46 29.90 -41.39
N ALA A 285 5.16 30.17 -42.66
CA ALA A 285 5.92 29.63 -43.76
C ALA A 285 7.32 30.28 -43.79
N LYS A 286 8.36 29.47 -44.02
CA LYS A 286 9.73 29.90 -44.28
C LYS A 286 10.06 29.71 -45.76
N PRO A 287 10.00 30.77 -46.59
CA PRO A 287 10.32 30.66 -48.00
C PRO A 287 11.78 30.24 -48.21
N GLY A 288 12.03 29.35 -49.18
CA GLY A 288 13.39 28.98 -49.58
C GLY A 288 14.14 30.15 -50.20
N LYS A 289 15.41 30.36 -49.82
CA LYS A 289 16.24 31.47 -50.35
C LYS A 289 16.61 31.31 -51.83
N LEU A 290 16.47 30.12 -52.40
CA LEU A 290 16.78 29.79 -53.80
C LEU A 290 15.58 29.09 -54.45
N ARG A 291 15.36 29.37 -55.74
CA ARG A 291 14.25 28.85 -56.57
C ARG A 291 14.20 27.31 -56.68
N LEU A 292 15.26 26.60 -56.26
CA LEU A 292 15.37 25.13 -56.25
C LEU A 292 15.06 24.47 -54.90
N PHE A 293 14.87 25.21 -53.81
CA PHE A 293 14.54 24.62 -52.49
C PHE A 293 13.09 24.95 -52.13
N SER A 294 12.25 23.93 -51.95
CA SER A 294 10.93 24.09 -51.36
C SER A 294 11.08 24.68 -49.95
N GLY A 295 10.31 25.74 -49.65
CA GLY A 295 10.28 26.35 -48.31
C GLY A 295 9.86 25.36 -47.22
N GLY A 296 10.06 25.75 -45.96
CA GLY A 296 9.62 24.99 -44.79
C GLY A 296 8.57 25.74 -43.97
N TRP A 297 8.30 25.26 -42.76
CA TRP A 297 7.47 25.95 -41.78
C TRP A 297 8.26 26.13 -40.48
N LYS A 298 7.95 27.19 -39.75
CA LYS A 298 8.35 27.34 -38.35
C LYS A 298 7.08 27.22 -37.52
N LEU A 299 7.03 26.19 -36.68
CA LEU A 299 5.99 25.99 -35.69
C LEU A 299 6.46 26.58 -34.36
N PHE A 300 5.56 27.30 -33.70
CA PHE A 300 5.65 27.69 -32.31
C PHE A 300 4.59 26.91 -31.55
N VAL A 301 5.01 26.27 -30.47
CA VAL A 301 4.13 25.65 -29.48
C VAL A 301 4.43 26.34 -28.16
N ALA A 302 3.45 27.07 -27.63
CA ALA A 302 3.53 27.73 -26.34
C ALA A 302 2.75 26.90 -25.32
N ILE A 303 3.37 26.56 -24.19
CA ILE A 303 2.76 25.77 -23.12
C ILE A 303 2.64 26.68 -21.89
N ALA A 304 1.55 26.54 -21.14
CA ALA A 304 1.34 27.23 -19.87
C ALA A 304 2.52 26.97 -18.92
N ASP A 305 3.09 28.05 -18.38
CA ASP A 305 4.25 27.97 -17.49
C ASP A 305 3.82 27.72 -16.04
N VAL A 306 3.24 26.54 -15.79
CA VAL A 306 2.74 26.11 -14.47
C VAL A 306 3.85 26.18 -13.41
N SER A 307 5.09 25.85 -13.78
CA SER A 307 6.27 25.91 -12.90
C SER A 307 6.59 27.32 -12.38
N SER A 308 6.09 28.36 -13.06
CA SER A 308 6.20 29.73 -12.59
C SER A 308 5.31 29.98 -11.36
N TYR A 309 4.21 29.25 -11.23
CA TYR A 309 3.21 29.42 -10.17
C TYR A 309 3.33 28.35 -9.08
N VAL A 310 3.61 27.11 -9.45
CA VAL A 310 3.80 25.98 -8.51
C VAL A 310 5.29 25.83 -8.24
N LYS A 311 5.72 26.13 -7.01
CA LYS A 311 7.14 26.08 -6.61
C LYS A 311 7.44 24.77 -5.90
N ILE A 312 8.59 24.19 -6.23
CA ILE A 312 9.07 22.95 -5.62
C ILE A 312 9.03 23.06 -4.09
N GLY A 313 8.38 22.10 -3.45
CA GLY A 313 8.17 22.02 -2.01
C GLY A 313 7.05 22.91 -1.46
N SER A 314 6.27 23.60 -2.31
CA SER A 314 5.10 24.36 -1.88
C SER A 314 3.90 23.46 -1.59
N ALA A 315 2.82 23.99 -1.01
CA ALA A 315 1.62 23.19 -0.76
C ALA A 315 0.97 22.74 -2.07
N LEU A 316 0.96 23.60 -3.09
CA LEU A 316 0.50 23.25 -4.44
C LEU A 316 1.34 22.13 -5.06
N ASP A 317 2.67 22.15 -4.90
CA ASP A 317 3.58 21.13 -5.46
C ASP A 317 3.43 19.77 -4.78
N ASN A 318 3.26 19.75 -3.46
CA ASN A 318 3.11 18.49 -2.73
C ASN A 318 1.77 17.79 -2.97
N GLU A 319 0.73 18.52 -3.39
CA GLU A 319 -0.60 17.98 -3.68
C GLU A 319 -0.80 17.61 -5.16
N ALA A 320 -0.03 18.21 -6.07
CA ALA A 320 -0.10 17.99 -7.53
C ALA A 320 0.47 16.62 -7.96
#